data_AF-A0A7S0SR52-F1
#
_entry.id   AF-A0A7S0SR52-F1
#
_cell.length_a   1.000
_cell.length_b   1.000
_cell.length_c   1.000
_cell.angle_alpha   90.00
_cell.angle_beta   90.00
_cell.angle_gamma   90.00
#
_symmetry.space_group_name_H-M   'P 1'
#
loop_
_entity.id
_entity.type
_entity.pdbx_description
1 polymer ?
#
loop_
_entity_poly.entity_id
_entity_poly.type
_entity_poly.pdbx_seq_one_letter_code
_entity_poly.pdbx_strand_id
1 'polypeptide(L)'
;RGGAPSSRGSGAGDAHNPREFIGAMDRCPPLDLFTDRDQHDSQEFLRMLLDNLNDELNTVVRPPPYKEEKDDFEEAEWDKAERLWATYKARTDSVMVDVFAGQLRSSVECHACGVASTSYDPFWDLSLPLKLSRAGGGANAGAGGGGG
;
A
#
# COMPACT_ATOMS: atom_id res chain seq x y z
N ARG A 1 -40.51 4.20 -40.47
CA ARG A 1 -39.41 3.53 -39.73
C ARG A 1 -38.26 4.54 -39.71
N GLY A 2 -38.19 5.48 -38.79
CA GLY A 2 -38.15 5.28 -37.35
C GLY A 2 -36.71 4.95 -36.93
N GLY A 3 -35.76 5.85 -37.23
CA GLY A 3 -34.38 5.79 -36.76
C GLY A 3 -34.23 6.74 -35.58
N ALA A 4 -33.85 6.19 -34.43
CA ALA A 4 -33.78 6.88 -33.14
C ALA A 4 -32.81 8.07 -33.16
N PRO A 5 -33.06 9.15 -32.40
CA PRO A 5 -32.05 10.15 -32.13
C PRO A 5 -30.99 9.52 -31.23
N SER A 6 -29.75 9.42 -31.73
CA SER A 6 -28.59 9.17 -30.87
C SER A 6 -28.48 10.36 -29.91
N SER A 7 -28.88 10.15 -28.65
CA SER A 7 -28.54 11.06 -27.56
C SER A 7 -27.03 11.08 -27.41
N ARG A 8 -26.36 12.01 -28.11
CA ARG A 8 -25.01 12.43 -27.73
C ARG A 8 -25.17 13.09 -26.38
N GLY A 9 -24.87 12.36 -25.31
CA GLY A 9 -24.61 12.98 -24.02
C GLY A 9 -23.44 13.94 -24.23
N SER A 10 -23.73 15.23 -24.22
CA SER A 10 -22.72 16.27 -24.07
C SER A 10 -22.18 16.21 -22.64
N GLY A 11 -21.36 15.19 -22.36
CA GLY A 11 -20.41 15.28 -21.27
C GLY A 11 -19.25 16.10 -21.78
N ALA A 12 -19.15 17.36 -21.35
CA ALA A 12 -17.94 18.14 -21.57
C ALA A 12 -16.75 17.31 -21.06
N GLY A 13 -15.70 17.17 -21.88
CA GLY A 13 -14.42 16.64 -21.43
C GLY A 13 -13.81 17.62 -20.44
N ASP A 14 -14.22 17.51 -19.18
CA ASP A 14 -14.00 18.53 -18.17
C ASP A 14 -12.67 18.29 -17.45
N ALA A 15 -11.61 18.93 -17.94
CA ALA A 15 -10.32 18.95 -17.27
C ALA A 15 -10.38 19.94 -16.11
N HIS A 16 -10.42 19.43 -14.88
CA HIS A 16 -10.42 20.26 -13.67
C HIS A 16 -8.99 20.50 -13.16
N ASN A 17 -8.68 21.74 -12.78
CA ASN A 17 -7.38 22.07 -12.19
C ASN A 17 -7.44 21.95 -10.65
N PRO A 18 -6.71 21.00 -10.02
CA PRO A 18 -6.82 20.72 -8.58
C PRO A 18 -6.04 21.72 -7.70
N ARG A 19 -6.06 23.03 -8.01
CA ARG A 19 -5.27 24.04 -7.27
C ARG A 19 -5.62 24.12 -5.79
N GLU A 20 -6.90 23.95 -5.46
CA GLU A 20 -7.36 23.98 -4.07
C GLU A 20 -6.81 22.80 -3.27
N PHE A 21 -6.80 21.61 -3.88
CA PHE A 21 -6.22 20.42 -3.29
C PHE A 21 -4.71 20.55 -3.09
N ILE A 22 -3.97 21.00 -4.12
CA ILE A 22 -2.53 21.26 -4.02
C ILE A 22 -2.25 22.31 -2.93
N GLY A 23 -3.06 23.36 -2.84
CA GLY A 23 -2.92 24.37 -1.80
C GLY A 23 -3.21 23.82 -0.40
N ALA A 24 -4.10 22.84 -0.25
CA ALA A 24 -4.34 22.17 1.03
C ALA A 24 -3.15 21.28 1.44
N MET A 25 -2.59 20.52 0.49
CA MET A 25 -1.38 19.71 0.72
C MET A 25 -0.21 20.55 1.22
N ASP A 26 0.00 21.73 0.62
CA ASP A 26 1.07 22.67 0.99
C ASP A 26 1.03 23.11 2.47
N ARG A 27 -0.14 23.02 3.11
CA ARG A 27 -0.34 23.40 4.52
C ARG A 27 -0.33 22.21 5.47
N CYS A 28 -0.16 20.99 4.97
CA CYS A 28 -0.32 19.75 5.72
C CYS A 28 0.95 18.91 5.64
N PRO A 29 1.95 19.14 6.51
CA PRO A 29 3.18 18.37 6.46
C PRO A 29 2.94 16.88 6.78
N PRO A 30 3.60 15.95 6.07
CA PRO A 30 4.63 16.17 5.04
C PRO A 30 4.11 16.14 3.59
N LEU A 31 2.80 16.39 3.34
CA LEU A 31 2.25 16.46 1.97
C LEU A 31 2.77 17.66 1.17
N ASP A 32 3.33 18.66 1.85
CA ASP A 32 4.02 19.80 1.24
C ASP A 32 5.24 19.37 0.40
N LEU A 33 5.82 18.21 0.67
CA LEU A 33 6.91 17.65 -0.15
C LEU A 33 6.50 17.35 -1.60
N PHE A 34 5.20 17.22 -1.88
CA PHE A 34 4.68 16.89 -3.22
C PHE A 34 4.18 18.12 -4.00
N THR A 35 4.40 19.34 -3.50
CA THR A 35 3.92 20.60 -4.13
C THR A 35 4.99 21.35 -4.92
N ASP A 36 6.22 20.81 -4.99
CA ASP A 36 7.41 21.41 -5.64
C ASP A 36 7.37 21.44 -7.18
N ARG A 37 6.39 20.77 -7.80
CA ARG A 37 6.20 20.62 -9.26
C ARG A 37 7.21 19.72 -9.97
N ASP A 38 7.99 18.93 -9.24
CA ASP A 38 8.81 17.87 -9.81
C ASP A 38 8.00 16.58 -10.02
N GLN A 39 8.61 15.58 -10.65
CA GLN A 39 8.00 14.25 -10.79
C GLN A 39 8.18 13.45 -9.50
N HIS A 40 7.10 12.81 -9.05
CA HIS A 40 7.06 12.03 -7.82
C HIS A 40 6.57 10.61 -8.05
N ASP A 41 6.92 9.71 -7.13
CA ASP A 41 6.33 8.37 -7.09
C ASP A 41 4.87 8.46 -6.61
N SER A 42 3.94 8.02 -7.44
CA SER A 42 2.51 8.03 -7.10
C SER A 42 2.15 7.15 -5.91
N GLN A 43 2.93 6.09 -5.65
CA GLN A 43 2.69 5.18 -4.54
C GLN A 43 3.13 5.81 -3.21
N GLU A 44 4.26 6.52 -3.21
CA GLU A 44 4.69 7.30 -2.05
C GLU A 44 3.68 8.39 -1.72
N PHE A 45 3.23 9.14 -2.73
CA PHE A 45 2.19 10.15 -2.59
C PHE A 45 0.88 9.55 -2.04
N LEU A 46 0.43 8.41 -2.57
CA LEU A 46 -0.79 7.74 -2.11
C LEU A 46 -0.69 7.38 -0.63
N ARG A 47 0.42 6.76 -0.20
CA ARG A 47 0.60 6.38 1.21
C ARG A 47 0.56 7.59 2.12
N MET A 48 1.25 8.67 1.74
CA MET A 48 1.25 9.89 2.53
C MET A 48 -0.15 10.51 2.63
N LEU A 49 -0.89 10.53 1.52
CA LEU A 49 -2.25 11.06 1.50
C LEU A 49 -3.19 10.21 2.37
N LEU A 50 -3.11 8.89 2.28
CA LEU A 50 -3.94 7.98 3.07
C LEU A 50 -3.65 8.12 4.58
N ASP A 51 -2.38 8.22 4.98
CA ASP A 51 -2.00 8.42 6.38
C ASP A 51 -2.52 9.76 6.92
N ASN A 52 -2.38 10.86 6.16
CA ASN A 52 -2.88 12.17 6.58
C ASN A 52 -4.42 12.19 6.70
N LEU A 53 -5.12 11.61 5.72
CA LEU A 53 -6.58 11.48 5.79
C LEU A 53 -7.02 10.56 6.93
N ASN A 54 -6.27 9.50 7.21
CA ASN A 54 -6.54 8.63 8.35
C ASN A 54 -6.46 9.41 9.64
N ASP A 55 -5.37 10.14 9.86
CA ASP A 55 -5.14 10.89 11.09
C ASP A 55 -6.19 11.97 11.32
N GLU A 56 -6.61 12.67 10.25
CA GLU A 56 -7.66 13.69 10.34
C GLU A 56 -9.05 13.08 10.61
N LEU A 57 -9.34 11.89 10.09
CA LEU A 57 -10.62 11.20 10.24
C LEU A 57 -10.65 10.19 11.39
N ASN A 58 -9.54 10.00 12.11
CA ASN A 58 -9.42 9.04 13.19
C ASN A 58 -10.24 9.49 14.40
N THR A 59 -11.18 8.64 14.83
CA THR A 59 -12.03 8.91 15.99
C THR A 59 -11.34 8.60 17.33
N VAL A 60 -10.20 7.89 17.29
CA VAL A 60 -9.41 7.55 18.47
C VAL A 60 -8.56 8.75 18.91
N VAL A 61 -9.06 9.52 19.88
CA VAL A 61 -8.36 10.71 20.40
C VAL A 61 -7.19 10.35 21.31
N ARG A 62 -7.28 9.24 22.05
CA ARG A 62 -6.26 8.80 23.02
C ARG A 62 -5.95 7.32 22.80
N PRO A 63 -4.93 6.99 22.01
CA PRO A 63 -4.57 5.61 21.77
C PRO A 63 -4.07 4.95 23.06
N PRO A 64 -4.30 3.64 23.24
CA PRO A 64 -3.75 2.90 24.36
C PRO A 64 -2.21 2.93 24.35
N PRO A 65 -1.56 2.84 25.53
CA PRO A 65 -0.10 2.82 25.63
C PRO A 65 0.46 1.65 24.82
N TYR A 66 1.64 1.85 24.23
CA TYR A 66 2.34 0.77 23.53
C TYR A 66 2.62 -0.39 24.48
N LYS A 67 2.39 -1.61 23.99
CA LYS A 67 2.73 -2.85 24.67
C LYS A 67 3.51 -3.68 23.67
N GLU A 68 4.70 -4.12 24.05
CA GLU A 68 5.44 -5.09 23.25
C GLU A 68 4.64 -6.39 23.20
N GLU A 69 4.38 -6.86 21.99
CA GLU A 69 3.80 -8.18 21.78
C GLU A 69 4.86 -9.23 22.10
N LYS A 70 4.50 -10.18 22.96
CA LYS A 70 5.33 -11.35 23.22
C LYS A 70 4.93 -12.44 22.24
N ASP A 71 5.91 -13.21 21.78
CA ASP A 71 5.61 -14.42 21.03
C ASP A 71 4.94 -15.44 21.96
N ASP A 72 3.62 -15.53 21.81
CA ASP A 72 2.82 -16.61 22.35
C ASP A 72 2.78 -17.73 21.28
N PHE A 73 3.38 -18.88 21.62
CA PHE A 73 3.45 -20.06 20.76
C PHE A 73 2.30 -21.05 21.02
N GLU A 74 1.45 -20.78 22.03
CA GLU A 74 0.30 -21.62 22.39
C GLU A 74 -1.02 -21.05 21.86
N GLU A 75 -1.10 -19.73 21.65
CA GLU A 75 -2.25 -19.05 21.05
C GLU A 75 -2.53 -19.56 19.62
N ALA A 76 -3.80 -19.87 19.32
CA ALA A 76 -4.19 -20.27 17.99
C ALA A 76 -4.04 -19.10 17.00
N GLU A 77 -3.58 -19.40 15.78
CA GLU A 77 -3.25 -18.37 14.77
C GLU A 77 -4.41 -17.43 14.45
N TRP A 78 -5.63 -17.94 14.41
CA TRP A 78 -6.82 -17.13 14.14
C TRP A 78 -7.12 -16.17 15.29
N ASP A 79 -7.07 -16.67 16.53
CA ASP A 79 -7.32 -15.87 17.73
C ASP A 79 -6.25 -14.78 17.88
N LYS A 80 -4.98 -15.11 17.62
CA LYS A 80 -3.86 -14.15 17.57
C LYS A 80 -4.10 -13.06 16.52
N ALA A 81 -4.52 -13.44 15.31
CA ALA A 81 -4.82 -12.50 14.24
C ALA A 81 -5.94 -11.51 14.63
N GLU A 82 -7.05 -12.04 15.15
CA GLU A 82 -8.21 -11.24 15.57
C GLU A 82 -7.87 -10.30 16.73
N ARG A 83 -7.13 -10.79 17.73
CA ARG A 83 -6.67 -9.98 18.86
C ARG A 83 -5.74 -8.84 18.41
N LEU A 84 -4.79 -9.12 17.53
CA LEU A 84 -3.87 -8.12 17.00
C LEU A 84 -4.59 -7.10 16.10
N TRP A 85 -5.59 -7.55 15.33
CA TRP A 85 -6.43 -6.65 14.54
C TRP A 85 -7.29 -5.74 15.42
N ALA A 86 -7.89 -6.28 16.47
CA ALA A 86 -8.62 -5.48 17.46
C ALA A 86 -7.69 -4.46 18.16
N THR A 87 -6.45 -4.84 18.44
CA THR A 87 -5.43 -3.95 19.02
C THR A 87 -5.05 -2.82 18.06
N TYR A 88 -4.93 -3.11 16.76
CA TYR A 88 -4.73 -2.09 15.73
C TYR A 88 -5.91 -1.11 15.67
N LYS A 89 -7.15 -1.61 15.56
CA LYS A 89 -8.35 -0.78 15.51
C LYS A 89 -8.60 0.04 16.78
N ALA A 90 -8.14 -0.43 17.94
CA ALA A 90 -8.19 0.34 19.18
C ALA A 90 -7.28 1.60 19.15
N ARG A 91 -6.34 1.70 18.21
CA ARG A 91 -5.45 2.85 18.01
C ARG A 91 -5.87 3.72 16.84
N THR A 92 -6.51 3.13 15.82
CA THR A 92 -6.94 3.84 14.62
C THR A 92 -8.30 3.32 14.17
N ASP A 93 -9.29 4.21 14.19
CA ASP A 93 -10.68 3.92 13.82
C ASP A 93 -11.19 5.05 12.93
N SER A 94 -11.12 4.83 11.62
CA SER A 94 -11.47 5.78 10.58
C SER A 94 -12.03 5.04 9.35
N VAL A 95 -12.76 5.76 8.50
CA VAL A 95 -13.22 5.24 7.21
C VAL A 95 -12.07 4.79 6.31
N MET A 96 -10.88 5.38 6.49
CA MET A 96 -9.70 4.99 5.71
C MET A 96 -9.24 3.57 6.08
N VAL A 97 -9.27 3.23 7.37
CA VAL A 97 -9.01 1.87 7.86
C VAL A 97 -10.06 0.90 7.31
N ASP A 98 -11.34 1.26 7.36
CA ASP A 98 -12.43 0.40 6.90
C ASP A 98 -12.35 0.03 5.41
N VAL A 99 -11.84 0.95 4.59
CA VAL A 99 -11.80 0.78 3.13
C VAL A 99 -10.49 0.17 2.65
N PHE A 100 -9.36 0.62 3.20
CA PHE A 100 -8.04 0.30 2.64
C PHE A 100 -7.25 -0.72 3.48
N ALA A 101 -7.53 -0.82 4.78
CA ALA A 101 -6.69 -1.62 5.65
C ALA A 101 -7.01 -3.12 5.56
N GLY A 102 -5.96 -3.92 5.54
CA GLY A 102 -6.01 -5.36 5.76
C GLY A 102 -4.93 -5.80 6.74
N GLN A 103 -4.78 -7.11 6.93
CA GLN A 103 -3.76 -7.70 7.81
C GLN A 103 -2.95 -8.78 7.08
N LEU A 104 -1.62 -8.69 7.15
CA LEU A 104 -0.68 -9.68 6.62
C LEU A 104 -0.16 -10.56 7.74
N ARG A 105 -0.12 -11.87 7.50
CA ARG A 105 0.62 -12.82 8.35
C ARG A 105 2.05 -12.96 7.81
N SER A 106 3.04 -12.62 8.62
CA SER A 106 4.46 -12.86 8.36
C SER A 106 4.99 -13.94 9.31
N SER A 107 5.98 -14.72 8.85
CA SER A 107 6.63 -15.76 9.64
C SER A 107 8.13 -15.71 9.39
N VAL A 108 8.90 -15.58 10.46
CA VAL A 108 10.37 -15.56 10.43
C VAL A 108 10.88 -16.77 11.19
N GLU A 109 11.58 -17.66 10.49
CA GLU A 109 12.15 -18.87 11.07
C GLU A 109 13.65 -18.70 11.29
N CYS A 110 14.11 -19.00 12.50
CA CYS A 110 15.53 -19.07 12.80
C CYS A 110 16.10 -20.42 12.33
N HIS A 111 16.94 -20.41 11.30
CA HIS A 111 17.54 -21.64 10.77
C HIS A 111 18.56 -22.33 11.70
N ALA A 112 18.96 -21.71 12.81
CA ALA A 112 19.85 -22.32 13.79
C ALA A 112 19.10 -23.15 14.85
N CYS A 113 17.93 -22.69 15.30
CA CYS A 113 17.14 -23.36 16.35
C CYS A 113 15.78 -23.90 15.86
N GLY A 114 15.37 -23.59 14.63
CA GLY A 114 14.09 -24.00 14.04
C GLY A 114 12.86 -23.29 14.60
N VAL A 115 13.03 -22.31 15.50
CA VAL A 115 11.92 -21.55 16.07
C VAL A 115 11.38 -20.56 15.02
N ALA A 116 10.08 -20.61 14.77
CA ALA A 116 9.37 -19.68 13.90
C ALA A 116 8.56 -18.67 14.72
N SER A 117 8.81 -17.38 14.52
CA SER A 117 8.03 -16.27 15.08
C SER A 117 7.03 -15.79 14.05
N THR A 118 5.77 -15.60 14.45
CA THR A 118 4.68 -15.14 13.58
C THR A 118 4.20 -13.75 13.99
N SER A 119 4.02 -12.87 13.02
CA SER A 119 3.51 -11.51 13.23
C SER A 119 2.32 -11.23 12.31
N TYR A 120 1.47 -10.29 12.72
CA TYR A 120 0.26 -9.92 11.99
C TYR A 120 0.22 -8.40 11.83
N ASP A 121 0.61 -7.94 10.65
CA ASP A 121 0.89 -6.54 10.39
C ASP A 121 -0.22 -5.91 9.56
N PRO A 122 -0.80 -4.77 9.98
CA PRO A 122 -1.71 -4.00 9.16
C PRO A 122 -1.03 -3.52 7.87
N PHE A 123 -1.77 -3.51 6.76
CA PHE A 123 -1.31 -2.95 5.48
C PHE A 123 -2.42 -2.13 4.83
N TRP A 124 -2.04 -1.19 3.97
CA TRP A 124 -2.96 -0.28 3.26
C TRP A 124 -2.86 -0.45 1.73
N ASP A 125 -1.73 -0.99 1.29
CA ASP A 125 -1.44 -1.33 -0.09
C ASP A 125 -0.55 -2.57 -0.17
N LEU A 126 -0.49 -3.21 -1.35
CA LEU A 126 0.40 -4.34 -1.60
C LEU A 126 1.35 -4.01 -2.74
N SER A 127 2.62 -3.82 -2.39
CA SER A 127 3.71 -3.71 -3.36
C SER A 127 4.13 -5.10 -3.82
N LEU A 128 3.79 -5.45 -5.07
CA LEU A 128 4.04 -6.78 -5.62
C LEU A 128 5.32 -6.79 -6.48
N PRO A 129 6.25 -7.73 -6.26
CA PRO A 129 7.44 -7.84 -7.09
C PRO A 129 7.07 -8.34 -8.49
N LEU A 130 7.64 -7.70 -9.51
CA LEU A 130 7.54 -8.18 -10.88
C LEU A 130 8.49 -9.37 -11.09
N LYS A 131 7.98 -10.44 -11.69
CA LYS A 131 8.82 -11.56 -12.14
C LYS A 131 9.64 -11.07 -13.33
N LEU A 132 10.92 -10.81 -13.11
CA LEU A 132 11.86 -10.50 -14.20
C LEU A 132 12.02 -11.74 -15.09
N SER A 133 11.37 -11.76 -16.25
CA SER A 133 11.75 -12.67 -17.31
C SER A 133 12.99 -12.10 -18.00
N ARG A 134 14.08 -12.87 -18.03
CA ARG A 134 15.23 -12.57 -18.89
C ARG A 134 14.82 -12.76 -20.36
N ALA A 135 14.11 -11.80 -20.92
CA ALA A 135 13.98 -11.67 -22.36
C ALA A 135 15.21 -10.92 -22.88
N GLY A 136 16.12 -11.62 -23.56
CA GLY A 136 17.24 -10.98 -24.27
C GLY A 136 18.65 -11.52 -23.97
N GLY A 137 18.81 -12.77 -23.56
CA GLY A 137 20.10 -13.45 -23.69
C GLY A 137 20.35 -13.79 -25.16
N GLY A 138 20.98 -12.87 -25.90
CA GLY A 138 21.54 -13.15 -27.22
C GLY A 138 22.61 -14.23 -27.09
N ALA A 139 22.20 -15.49 -27.20
CA ALA A 139 23.11 -16.59 -27.47
C ALA A 139 23.64 -16.39 -28.88
N ASN A 140 24.80 -15.74 -29.01
CA ASN A 140 25.55 -15.80 -30.25
C ASN A 140 26.18 -17.21 -30.35
N ALA A 141 25.41 -18.13 -30.93
CA ALA A 141 25.91 -19.40 -31.42
C ALA A 141 26.47 -19.16 -32.83
N GLY A 142 27.80 -19.21 -32.96
CA GLY A 142 28.54 -19.11 -34.23
C GLY A 142 29.86 -18.36 -33.99
N ALA A 143 31.04 -18.84 -34.35
CA ALA A 143 31.39 -19.77 -35.40
C ALA A 143 32.68 -20.54 -35.03
N GLY A 144 32.83 -21.73 -35.63
CA GLY A 144 34.06 -22.50 -35.55
C GLY A 144 35.21 -21.88 -36.33
N GLY A 145 36.41 -22.35 -36.02
CA GLY A 145 37.64 -22.08 -36.78
C GLY A 145 38.77 -22.94 -36.23
N GLY A 146 39.10 -24.02 -36.94
CA GLY A 146 40.25 -24.87 -36.65
C GLY A 146 41.54 -24.36 -37.30
N GLY A 147 42.64 -25.06 -36.97
CA GLY A 147 43.98 -24.90 -37.53
C GLY A 147 44.93 -24.28 -36.49
N GLY A 148 46.10 -24.84 -36.20
CA GLY A 148 46.86 -25.99 -36.69
C GLY A 148 48.12 -26.10 -35.85
#